data_AF-A0A523SY68-F1
#
_entry.id   AF-A0A523SY68-F1
#
_cell.length_a   1.000
_cell.length_b   1.000
_cell.length_c   1.000
_cell.angle_alpha   90.00
_cell.angle_beta   90.00
_cell.angle_gamma   90.00
#
_symmetry.space_group_name_H-M   'P 1'
#
loop_
_entity.id
_entity.type
_entity.pdbx_description
1 polymer ?
#
loop_
_entity_poly.entity_id
_entity_poly.type
_entity_poly.pdbx_seq_one_letter_code
_entity_poly.pdbx_strand_id
1 'polypeptide(L)'
;MTKTPSANVMDCAQTRRWVQLKLDGEGLPQELKGAFEGHLALCPGCARWAAKMETMIAKLARLREPRPSFGFEARLMRALGLAPLPLWLRWAAGVALGLAGAWSVVLLLVGENAVFHVREGLYLVPRALHLSKLISYLRPNLAEYLPGILSAASILLGALVILLVLGILASRMLSRTRPLAARSI
;
A
#
# COMPACT_ATOMS: atom_id res chain seq x y z
N MET A 1 50.21 -12.71 -40.67
CA MET A 1 49.47 -13.59 -39.75
C MET A 1 48.26 -12.85 -39.23
N THR A 2 47.15 -12.94 -39.95
CA THR A 2 45.86 -12.31 -39.62
C THR A 2 45.11 -13.20 -38.63
N LYS A 3 45.06 -12.77 -37.38
CA LYS A 3 44.31 -13.45 -36.30
C LYS A 3 42.82 -13.28 -36.56
N THR A 4 42.14 -14.36 -36.89
CA THR A 4 40.67 -14.41 -36.95
C THR A 4 40.10 -14.19 -35.54
N PRO A 5 39.23 -13.19 -35.32
CA PRO A 5 38.61 -12.98 -34.02
C PRO A 5 37.60 -14.11 -33.76
N SER A 6 38.03 -15.10 -32.97
CA SER A 6 37.16 -16.13 -32.40
C SER A 6 36.05 -15.46 -31.57
N ALA A 7 34.81 -15.90 -31.79
CA ALA A 7 33.62 -15.42 -31.13
C ALA A 7 33.74 -15.48 -29.59
N ASN A 8 33.36 -14.38 -28.93
CA ASN A 8 33.01 -14.30 -27.51
C ASN A 8 34.07 -14.62 -26.44
N VAL A 9 35.35 -14.35 -26.70
CA VAL A 9 36.31 -14.29 -25.58
C VAL A 9 36.33 -12.86 -25.04
N MET A 10 35.59 -12.63 -23.95
CA MET A 10 35.68 -11.38 -23.18
C MET A 10 37.15 -11.21 -22.72
N ASP A 11 37.73 -10.04 -22.97
CA ASP A 11 39.11 -9.77 -22.58
C ASP A 11 39.21 -9.30 -21.11
N CYS A 12 40.45 -9.17 -20.60
CA CYS A 12 40.69 -8.73 -19.22
C CYS A 12 40.19 -7.30 -18.97
N ALA A 13 40.25 -6.40 -19.95
CA ALA A 13 39.85 -5.01 -19.79
C ALA A 13 38.32 -4.89 -19.70
N GLN A 14 37.60 -5.59 -20.58
CA GLN A 14 36.15 -5.72 -20.57
C GLN A 14 35.67 -6.38 -19.27
N THR A 15 36.31 -7.47 -18.85
CA THR A 15 35.96 -8.15 -17.58
C THR A 15 36.14 -7.20 -16.40
N ARG A 16 37.24 -6.44 -16.32
CA ARG A 16 37.47 -5.48 -15.24
C ARG A 16 36.43 -4.36 -15.22
N ARG A 17 36.05 -3.84 -16.39
CA ARG A 17 34.98 -2.85 -16.51
C ARG A 17 33.66 -3.42 -15.98
N TRP A 18 33.32 -4.65 -16.32
CA TRP A 18 32.09 -5.29 -15.86
C TRP A 18 32.07 -5.60 -14.37
N VAL A 19 33.21 -5.97 -13.78
CA VAL A 19 33.34 -6.08 -12.32
C VAL A 19 33.07 -4.73 -11.66
N GLN A 20 33.62 -3.61 -12.17
CA GLN A 20 33.35 -2.27 -11.62
C GLN A 20 31.87 -1.94 -11.66
N LEU A 21 31.23 -2.08 -12.83
CA LEU A 21 29.80 -1.82 -12.98
C LEU A 21 28.95 -2.68 -12.04
N LYS A 22 29.26 -3.97 -11.93
CA LYS A 22 28.59 -4.89 -10.99
C LYS A 22 28.72 -4.42 -9.54
N LEU A 23 29.91 -3.93 -9.17
CA LEU A 23 30.19 -3.41 -7.83
C LEU A 23 29.48 -2.08 -7.53
N ASP A 24 29.23 -1.27 -8.56
CA ASP A 24 28.45 -0.03 -8.50
C ASP A 24 26.92 -0.29 -8.48
N GLY A 25 26.50 -1.57 -8.55
CA GLY A 25 25.10 -1.98 -8.55
C GLY A 25 24.44 -1.97 -9.94
N GLU A 26 25.21 -1.72 -11.00
CA GLU A 26 24.72 -1.85 -12.37
C GLU A 26 24.64 -3.34 -12.76
N GLY A 27 23.49 -3.73 -13.33
CA GLY A 27 23.26 -5.10 -13.76
C GLY A 27 24.09 -5.48 -14.98
N LEU A 28 24.70 -6.66 -14.96
CA LEU A 28 25.34 -7.25 -16.14
C LEU A 28 24.25 -7.76 -17.11
N PRO A 29 24.29 -7.43 -18.41
CA PRO A 29 23.38 -8.01 -19.40
C PRO A 29 23.44 -9.53 -19.39
N GLN A 30 22.28 -10.18 -19.53
CA GLN A 30 22.16 -11.63 -19.38
C GLN A 30 22.99 -12.38 -20.44
N GLU A 31 23.15 -11.82 -21.64
CA GLU A 31 23.94 -12.39 -22.73
C GLU A 31 25.44 -12.44 -22.41
N LEU A 32 25.92 -11.53 -21.57
CA LEU A 32 27.35 -11.39 -21.22
C LEU A 32 27.73 -12.18 -19.97
N LYS A 33 26.76 -12.66 -19.20
CA LYS A 33 26.98 -13.34 -17.93
C LYS A 33 27.86 -14.59 -18.06
N GLY A 34 27.59 -15.43 -19.06
CA GLY A 34 28.38 -16.63 -19.30
C GLY A 34 29.82 -16.35 -19.69
N ALA A 35 30.06 -15.36 -20.55
CA ALA A 35 31.41 -14.97 -20.96
C ALA A 35 32.20 -14.34 -19.79
N PHE A 36 31.55 -13.52 -18.97
CA PHE A 36 32.12 -12.90 -17.78
C PHE A 36 32.50 -13.93 -16.72
N GLU A 37 31.59 -14.83 -16.36
CA GLU A 37 31.84 -15.90 -15.39
C GLU A 37 32.91 -16.87 -15.89
N GLY A 38 32.85 -17.23 -17.18
CA GLY A 38 33.88 -18.05 -17.82
C GLY A 38 35.27 -17.40 -17.77
N HIS A 39 35.38 -16.09 -18.03
CA HIS A 39 36.66 -15.39 -17.94
C HIS A 39 37.19 -15.35 -16.50
N LEU A 40 36.34 -15.07 -15.50
CA LEU A 40 36.76 -15.08 -14.10
C LEU A 40 37.22 -16.47 -13.64
N ALA A 41 36.61 -17.55 -14.13
CA ALA A 41 37.05 -18.91 -13.84
C ALA A 41 38.42 -19.24 -14.47
N LEU A 42 38.69 -18.73 -15.67
CA LEU A 42 39.92 -19.04 -16.43
C LEU A 42 41.09 -18.08 -16.18
N CYS A 43 40.84 -16.85 -15.72
CA CYS A 43 41.86 -15.83 -15.50
C CYS A 43 42.06 -15.50 -14.00
N PRO A 44 43.06 -16.10 -13.32
CA PRO A 44 43.33 -15.85 -11.91
C PRO A 44 43.66 -14.39 -11.59
N GLY A 45 44.21 -13.65 -12.56
CA GLY A 45 44.50 -12.22 -12.41
C GLY A 45 43.23 -11.39 -12.22
N CYS A 46 42.23 -11.61 -13.08
CA CYS A 46 40.94 -10.95 -12.99
C CYS A 46 40.16 -11.40 -11.75
N ALA A 47 40.18 -12.71 -11.41
CA ALA A 47 39.52 -13.24 -10.22
C ALA A 47 40.08 -12.64 -8.91
N ARG A 48 41.40 -12.61 -8.74
CA ARG A 48 42.03 -12.01 -7.55
C ARG A 48 41.76 -10.51 -7.44
N TRP A 49 41.78 -9.81 -8.57
CA TRP A 49 41.48 -8.39 -8.59
C TRP A 49 40.00 -8.12 -8.23
N ALA A 50 39.07 -8.91 -8.76
CA ALA A 50 37.64 -8.80 -8.42
C ALA A 50 37.40 -9.04 -6.92
N ALA A 51 37.96 -10.13 -6.36
CA ALA A 51 37.88 -10.41 -4.93
C ALA A 51 38.51 -9.27 -4.07
N LYS A 52 39.62 -8.67 -4.54
CA LYS A 52 40.22 -7.51 -3.86
C LYS A 52 39.27 -6.30 -3.85
N MET A 53 38.58 -6.02 -4.95
CA MET A 53 37.61 -4.93 -5.02
C MET A 53 36.39 -5.18 -4.14
N GLU A 54 35.85 -6.40 -4.16
CA GLU A 54 34.73 -6.82 -3.30
C GLU A 54 35.10 -6.68 -1.81
N THR A 55 36.28 -7.14 -1.41
CA THR A 55 36.74 -6.98 -0.02
C THR A 55 36.95 -5.52 0.38
N MET A 56 37.38 -4.66 -0.54
CA MET A 56 37.51 -3.22 -0.29
C MET A 56 36.14 -2.58 -0.04
N ILE A 57 35.16 -2.88 -0.89
CA ILE A 57 33.78 -2.38 -0.74
C ILE A 57 33.15 -2.91 0.54
N ALA A 58 33.36 -4.19 0.87
CA ALA A 58 32.88 -4.76 2.13
C ALA A 58 33.50 -4.07 3.36
N LYS A 59 34.75 -3.60 3.28
CA LYS A 59 35.36 -2.79 4.34
C LYS A 59 34.77 -1.39 4.41
N LEU A 60 34.52 -0.75 3.26
CA LEU A 60 33.86 0.56 3.20
C LEU A 60 32.44 0.50 3.75
N ALA A 61 31.68 -0.55 3.45
CA ALA A 61 30.33 -0.77 3.98
C ALA A 61 30.30 -0.96 5.51
N ARG A 62 31.43 -1.31 6.13
CA ARG A 62 31.58 -1.39 7.59
C ARG A 62 31.97 -0.06 8.23
N LEU A 63 32.38 0.93 7.44
CA LEU A 63 32.58 2.27 7.98
C LEU A 63 31.24 2.76 8.52
N ARG A 64 31.25 3.30 9.73
CA ARG A 64 30.05 3.75 10.42
C ARG A 64 29.34 4.78 9.55
N GLU A 65 28.17 4.42 9.05
CA GLU A 65 27.34 5.38 8.34
C GLU A 65 27.11 6.58 9.26
N PRO A 66 27.48 7.80 8.83
CA PRO A 66 27.22 8.98 9.62
C PRO A 66 25.71 9.09 9.77
N ARG A 67 25.22 9.02 11.02
CA ARG A 67 23.80 9.25 11.27
C ARG A 67 23.46 10.66 10.80
N PRO A 68 22.45 10.83 9.92
CA PRO A 68 22.02 12.15 9.53
C PRO A 68 21.61 12.94 10.77
N SER A 69 21.93 14.24 10.80
CA SER A 69 21.53 15.10 11.91
C SER A 69 20.00 15.17 12.02
N PHE A 70 19.50 15.45 13.23
CA PHE A 70 18.07 15.58 13.45
C PHE A 70 17.44 16.58 12.46
N GLY A 71 16.31 16.19 11.86
CA GLY A 71 15.60 16.98 10.86
C GLY A 71 16.24 17.06 9.47
N PHE A 72 17.31 16.29 9.19
CA PHE A 72 17.90 16.20 7.85
C PHE A 72 16.86 15.83 6.78
N GLU A 73 16.06 14.79 7.03
CA GLU A 73 15.00 14.36 6.12
C GLU A 73 14.00 15.49 5.82
N ALA A 74 13.58 16.24 6.84
CA ALA A 74 12.67 17.37 6.64
C ALA A 74 13.32 18.51 5.82
N ARG A 75 14.62 18.79 6.02
CA ARG A 75 15.36 19.77 5.21
C ARG A 75 15.53 19.29 3.77
N LEU A 76 15.82 18.01 3.58
CA LEU A 76 15.97 17.37 2.28
C LEU A 76 14.65 17.41 1.49
N MET A 77 13.55 16.98 2.11
CA MET A 77 12.22 16.99 1.50
C MET A 77 11.82 18.41 1.10
N ARG A 78 12.07 19.40 1.97
CA ARG A 78 11.85 20.81 1.65
C ARG A 78 12.72 21.31 0.49
N ALA A 79 13.98 20.91 0.43
CA ALA A 79 14.88 21.26 -0.67
C ALA A 79 14.45 20.63 -2.01
N LEU A 80 13.86 19.44 -1.97
CA LEU A 80 13.28 18.75 -3.14
C LEU A 80 11.90 19.30 -3.54
N GLY A 81 11.37 20.31 -2.83
CA GLY A 81 10.01 20.82 -3.06
C GLY A 81 8.90 19.85 -2.64
N LEU A 82 9.26 18.74 -2.00
CA LEU A 82 8.33 17.76 -1.46
C LEU A 82 7.88 18.26 -0.08
N ALA A 83 6.79 19.03 -0.05
CA ALA A 83 6.20 19.44 1.21
C ALA A 83 5.80 18.19 2.02
N PRO A 84 6.18 18.09 3.30
CA PRO A 84 5.71 16.98 4.13
C PRO A 84 4.19 17.01 4.14
N LEU A 85 3.58 15.85 3.85
CA LEU A 85 2.13 15.69 3.97
C LEU A 85 1.73 16.15 5.36
N PRO A 86 0.77 17.08 5.46
CA PRO A 86 0.44 17.67 6.75
C PRO A 86 -0.07 16.55 7.67
N LEU A 87 0.33 16.59 8.95
CA LEU A 87 0.04 15.53 9.94
C LEU A 87 -1.43 15.10 9.92
N TRP A 88 -2.36 16.04 9.76
CA TRP A 88 -3.80 15.76 9.70
C TRP A 88 -4.20 14.82 8.55
N LEU A 89 -3.48 14.82 7.42
CA LEU A 89 -3.75 13.89 6.31
C LEU A 89 -3.46 12.44 6.73
N ARG A 90 -2.42 12.21 7.53
CA ARG A 90 -2.09 10.88 8.06
C ARG A 90 -3.16 10.40 9.04
N TRP A 91 -3.67 11.30 9.89
CA TRP A 91 -4.79 11.00 10.78
C TRP A 91 -6.06 10.73 9.99
N ALA A 92 -6.39 11.54 8.98
CA ALA A 92 -7.56 11.35 8.13
C ALA A 92 -7.50 10.02 7.37
N ALA A 93 -6.33 9.64 6.85
CA ALA A 93 -6.14 8.34 6.19
C ALA A 93 -6.36 7.17 7.18
N GLY A 94 -5.84 7.28 8.41
CA GLY A 94 -6.07 6.28 9.46
C GLY A 94 -7.56 6.15 9.82
N VAL A 95 -8.27 7.27 9.97
CA VAL A 95 -9.71 7.28 10.26
C VAL A 95 -10.51 6.69 9.09
N ALA A 96 -10.18 7.07 7.85
CA ALA A 96 -10.85 6.56 6.67
C ALA A 96 -10.71 5.03 6.53
N LEU A 97 -9.51 4.50 6.75
CA LEU A 97 -9.26 3.06 6.76
C LEU A 97 -10.02 2.35 7.89
N GLY A 98 -10.05 2.96 9.09
CA GLY A 98 -10.82 2.44 10.22
C GLY A 98 -12.32 2.36 9.93
N LEU A 99 -12.88 3.42 9.35
CA LEU A 99 -14.30 3.46 8.95
C LEU A 99 -14.62 2.46 7.84
N ALA A 100 -13.76 2.32 6.83
CA ALA A 100 -13.93 1.34 5.77
C ALA A 100 -13.90 -0.10 6.31
N GLY A 101 -12.98 -0.40 7.25
CA GLY A 101 -12.92 -1.67 7.94
C GLY A 101 -14.19 -1.96 8.75
N ALA A 102 -14.65 -0.98 9.54
CA ALA A 102 -15.89 -1.11 10.31
C ALA A 102 -17.10 -1.35 9.40
N TRP A 103 -17.22 -0.63 8.29
CA TRP A 103 -18.29 -0.81 7.31
C TRP A 103 -18.25 -2.19 6.65
N SER A 104 -17.05 -2.71 6.36
CA SER A 104 -16.90 -4.06 5.81
C SER A 104 -17.44 -5.14 6.76
N VAL A 105 -17.22 -5.00 8.07
CA VAL A 105 -17.74 -5.94 9.08
C VAL A 105 -19.27 -5.87 9.14
N VAL A 106 -19.84 -4.67 9.10
CA VAL A 106 -21.30 -4.49 9.08
C VAL A 106 -21.92 -5.15 7.85
N LEU A 107 -21.33 -4.94 6.66
CA LEU A 107 -21.81 -5.57 5.42
C LEU A 107 -21.72 -7.10 5.47
N LEU A 108 -20.67 -7.64 6.10
CA LEU A 108 -20.51 -9.08 6.26
C LEU A 108 -21.61 -9.66 7.17
N LEU A 109 -21.86 -9.03 8.32
CA LEU A 109 -22.90 -9.44 9.27
C LEU A 109 -24.32 -9.31 8.69
N VAL A 110 -24.60 -8.24 7.95
CA VAL A 110 -25.89 -8.04 7.28
C VAL A 110 -26.06 -9.03 6.12
N GLY A 111 -25.01 -9.28 5.36
CA GLY A 111 -25.00 -10.24 4.26
C GLY A 111 -25.31 -11.67 4.71
N GLU A 112 -24.69 -12.13 5.80
CA GLU A 112 -24.95 -13.46 6.36
C GLU A 112 -26.41 -13.61 6.82
N ASN A 113 -26.97 -12.61 7.51
CA ASN A 113 -28.37 -12.63 7.93
C ASN A 113 -29.35 -12.56 6.76
N ALA A 114 -29.05 -11.78 5.72
CA ALA A 114 -29.89 -11.68 4.52
C ALA A 114 -29.92 -13.00 3.74
N VAL A 115 -28.78 -13.67 3.61
CA VAL A 115 -28.68 -14.98 2.93
C VAL A 115 -29.39 -16.07 3.74
N PHE A 116 -29.32 -16.02 5.08
CA PHE A 116 -30.03 -16.96 5.95
C PHE A 116 -31.56 -16.88 5.75
N HIS A 117 -32.13 -15.68 5.77
CA HIS A 117 -33.58 -15.49 5.59
C HIS A 117 -34.08 -15.81 4.17
N VAL A 118 -33.31 -15.52 3.13
CA VAL A 118 -33.66 -15.91 1.74
C VAL A 118 -33.66 -17.43 1.59
N ARG A 119 -32.71 -18.12 2.23
CA ARG A 119 -32.61 -19.58 2.18
C ARG A 119 -33.78 -20.25 2.89
N GLU A 120 -34.18 -19.76 4.08
CA GLU A 120 -35.38 -20.24 4.78
C GLU A 120 -36.67 -19.96 4.00
N GLY A 121 -36.77 -18.79 3.36
CA GLY A 121 -37.90 -18.45 2.49
C GLY A 121 -38.05 -19.39 1.30
N LEU A 122 -36.95 -19.78 0.65
CA LEU A 122 -36.95 -20.68 -0.51
C LEU A 122 -37.38 -22.12 -0.17
N TYR A 123 -37.14 -22.60 1.05
CA TYR A 123 -37.65 -23.92 1.49
C TYR A 123 -39.17 -23.93 1.70
N LEU A 124 -39.81 -22.77 1.89
CA LEU A 124 -41.27 -22.66 2.09
C LEU A 124 -42.06 -22.47 0.78
N VAL A 125 -41.38 -22.11 -0.32
CA VAL A 125 -42.01 -21.79 -1.62
C VAL A 125 -42.61 -23.00 -2.37
N PRO A 126 -42.14 -24.26 -2.28
CA PRO A 126 -42.75 -25.36 -3.06
C PRO A 126 -44.17 -25.72 -2.60
N ARG A 127 -44.63 -25.21 -1.45
CA ARG A 127 -45.95 -25.52 -0.86
C ARG A 127 -46.98 -24.38 -0.99
N ALA A 128 -46.59 -23.25 -1.58
CA ALA A 128 -47.35 -22.00 -1.54
C ALA A 128 -48.04 -21.63 -2.86
N LEU A 129 -48.52 -22.61 -3.64
CA LEU A 129 -49.41 -22.40 -4.79
C LEU A 129 -50.87 -22.01 -4.40
N HIS A 130 -51.06 -21.41 -3.23
CA HIS A 130 -52.33 -20.82 -2.78
C HIS A 130 -52.10 -19.37 -2.31
N LEU A 131 -51.92 -18.48 -3.29
CA LEU A 131 -51.61 -17.05 -3.13
C LEU A 131 -52.58 -16.25 -2.22
N SER A 132 -53.81 -16.71 -2.02
CA SER A 132 -54.80 -16.01 -1.17
C SER A 132 -54.57 -16.21 0.34
N LYS A 133 -53.92 -17.30 0.78
CA LYS A 133 -53.59 -17.53 2.21
C LYS A 133 -52.29 -16.87 2.65
N LEU A 134 -51.44 -16.47 1.71
CA LEU A 134 -50.14 -15.85 2.04
C LEU A 134 -50.30 -14.40 2.51
N ILE A 135 -51.23 -13.65 1.92
CA ILE A 135 -51.49 -12.24 2.29
C ILE A 135 -52.06 -12.13 3.72
N SER A 136 -52.85 -13.10 4.18
CA SER A 136 -53.34 -13.14 5.56
C SER A 136 -52.27 -13.59 6.58
N TYR A 137 -51.28 -14.39 6.16
CA TYR A 137 -50.16 -14.80 7.01
C TYR A 137 -49.04 -13.75 7.14
N LEU A 138 -48.80 -12.95 6.09
CA LEU A 138 -47.78 -11.90 6.13
C LEU A 138 -48.18 -10.67 6.97
N ARG A 139 -49.48 -10.38 7.11
CA ARG A 139 -49.99 -9.21 7.81
C ARG A 139 -49.66 -9.17 9.32
N PRO A 140 -49.78 -10.26 10.10
CA PRO A 140 -49.39 -10.25 11.51
C PRO A 140 -47.86 -10.29 11.71
N ASN A 141 -47.11 -11.00 10.86
CA ASN A 141 -45.66 -11.11 11.04
C ASN A 141 -44.91 -9.81 10.74
N LEU A 142 -45.39 -8.97 9.82
CA LEU A 142 -44.74 -7.68 9.53
C LEU A 142 -44.77 -6.71 10.71
N ALA A 143 -45.76 -6.82 11.61
CA ALA A 143 -45.84 -6.01 12.81
C ALA A 143 -44.76 -6.36 13.84
N GLU A 144 -44.29 -7.62 13.84
CA GLU A 144 -43.27 -8.10 14.78
C GLU A 144 -41.85 -7.67 14.36
N TYR A 145 -41.59 -7.54 13.06
CA TYR A 145 -40.27 -7.10 12.54
C TYR A 145 -40.14 -5.57 12.40
N LEU A 146 -41.24 -4.82 12.36
CA LEU A 146 -41.25 -3.36 12.27
C LEU A 146 -40.39 -2.64 13.34
N PRO A 147 -40.46 -2.99 14.63
CA PRO A 147 -39.64 -2.32 15.65
C PRO A 147 -38.14 -2.58 15.50
N GLY A 148 -37.74 -3.75 14.99
CA GLY A 148 -36.34 -4.06 14.72
C GLY A 148 -35.78 -3.23 13.56
N ILE A 149 -36.57 -3.05 12.50
CA ILE A 149 -36.19 -2.21 11.35
C ILE A 149 -36.12 -0.74 11.76
N LEU A 150 -37.08 -0.27 12.57
CA LEU A 150 -37.09 1.11 13.08
C LEU A 150 -35.92 1.40 14.03
N SER A 151 -35.50 0.42 14.85
CA SER A 151 -34.33 0.59 15.72
C SER A 151 -33.03 0.66 14.92
N ALA A 152 -32.86 -0.20 13.91
CA ALA A 152 -31.70 -0.17 13.02
C ALA A 152 -31.63 1.14 12.22
N ALA A 153 -32.77 1.60 11.70
CA ALA A 153 -32.85 2.88 11.00
C ALA A 153 -32.51 4.06 11.93
N SER A 154 -32.98 4.04 13.18
CA SER A 154 -32.66 5.07 14.19
C SER A 154 -31.17 5.12 14.53
N ILE A 155 -30.52 3.96 14.69
CA ILE A 155 -29.07 3.87 14.95
C ILE A 155 -28.27 4.43 13.77
N LEU A 156 -28.64 4.08 12.54
CA LEU A 156 -27.99 4.59 11.33
C LEU A 156 -28.15 6.11 11.19
N LEU A 157 -29.35 6.62 11.47
CA LEU A 157 -29.62 8.05 11.43
C LEU A 157 -28.81 8.81 12.51
N GLY A 158 -28.72 8.25 13.72
CA GLY A 158 -27.89 8.78 14.80
C GLY A 158 -26.39 8.82 14.44
N ALA A 159 -25.85 7.75 13.85
CA ALA A 159 -24.47 7.70 13.40
C ALA A 159 -24.18 8.75 12.31
N LEU A 160 -25.11 8.93 11.36
CA LEU A 160 -24.99 9.93 10.30
C LEU A 160 -24.99 11.36 10.85
N VAL A 161 -25.85 11.65 11.84
CA VAL A 161 -25.88 12.96 12.51
C VAL A 161 -24.57 13.24 13.26
N ILE A 162 -24.01 12.26 13.98
CA ILE A 162 -22.73 12.41 14.69
C ILE A 162 -21.59 12.73 13.71
N LEU A 163 -21.51 12.01 12.59
CA LEU A 163 -20.51 12.26 11.55
C LEU A 163 -20.65 13.66 10.94
N LEU A 164 -21.89 14.10 10.70
CA LEU A 164 -22.16 15.44 10.15
C LEU A 164 -21.75 16.55 11.14
N VAL A 165 -22.04 16.38 12.43
CA VAL A 165 -21.61 17.32 13.49
C VAL A 165 -20.09 17.37 13.61
N LEU A 166 -19.41 16.22 13.59
CA LEU A 166 -17.94 16.15 13.60
C LEU A 166 -17.32 16.84 12.38
N GLY A 167 -17.91 16.65 11.19
CA GLY A 167 -17.47 17.34 9.97
C GLY A 167 -17.60 18.86 10.05
N ILE A 168 -18.71 19.36 10.59
CA ILE A 168 -18.92 20.81 10.79
C ILE A 168 -17.92 21.38 11.80
N LEU A 169 -17.69 20.69 12.92
CA LEU A 169 -16.73 21.11 13.95
C LEU A 169 -15.31 21.18 13.39
N ALA A 170 -14.90 20.17 12.62
CA ALA A 170 -13.60 20.14 11.96
C ALA A 170 -13.45 21.32 10.97
N SER A 171 -14.47 21.57 10.15
CA SER A 171 -14.51 22.69 9.20
C SER A 171 -14.38 24.05 9.91
N ARG A 172 -15.09 24.24 11.03
CA ARG A 172 -14.99 25.47 11.83
C ARG A 172 -13.60 25.65 12.44
N MET A 173 -12.97 24.60 12.94
CA MET A 173 -11.60 24.69 13.44
C MET A 173 -10.60 25.07 12.34
N LEU A 174 -10.76 24.53 11.14
CA LEU A 174 -9.96 24.89 9.96
C LEU A 174 -10.13 26.36 9.54
N SER A 175 -11.35 26.90 9.64
CA SER A 175 -11.59 28.31 9.34
C SER A 175 -10.98 29.26 10.37
N ARG A 176 -10.87 28.83 11.63
CA ARG A 176 -10.36 29.63 12.74
C ARG A 176 -8.83 29.70 12.78
N THR A 177 -8.15 28.73 12.17
CA THR A 177 -6.69 28.65 12.14
C THR A 177 -6.06 29.29 10.92
N ARG A 178 -6.82 29.96 10.03
CA ARG A 178 -6.23 30.86 9.04
C ARG A 178 -5.50 31.98 9.79
N PRO A 179 -4.16 31.99 9.82
CA PRO A 179 -3.43 33.05 10.50
C PRO A 179 -3.67 34.35 9.73
N LEU A 180 -3.73 35.45 10.46
CA LEU A 180 -3.67 36.83 9.95
C LEU A 180 -2.30 37.07 9.27
N ALA A 181 -2.01 36.37 8.18
CA ALA A 181 -0.83 36.57 7.33
C ALA A 181 -1.09 37.67 6.29
N ALA A 182 -1.81 38.72 6.69
CA ALA A 182 -2.09 39.91 5.88
C ALA A 182 -2.05 41.15 6.79
N ARG A 183 -0.90 41.39 7.43
CA ARG A 183 -0.55 42.72 7.91
C ARG A 183 0.97 42.88 7.93
N SER A 184 1.54 42.87 6.73
CA SER A 184 2.84 43.48 6.47
C SER A 184 2.59 44.92 5.98
N ILE A 185 2.83 45.88 6.86
CA ILE A 185 3.42 47.19 6.51
C ILE A 185 4.77 47.19 7.19
#